data_AF-A0A1G7MMR1-F1
#
_entry.id   AF-A0A1G7MMR1-F1
#
_cell.length_a   1.000
_cell.length_b   1.000
_cell.length_c   1.000
_cell.angle_alpha   90.00
_cell.angle_beta   90.00
_cell.angle_gamma   90.00
#
_symmetry.space_group_name_H-M   'P 1'
#
loop_
_entity.id
_entity.type
_entity.pdbx_description
1 polymer ?
#
loop_
_entity_poly.entity_id
_entity_poly.type
_entity_poly.pdbx_seq_one_letter_code
_entity_poly.pdbx_strand_id
1 'polypeptide(L)' 'MKTTILLGTLKKEGISNTQTLSEFFASVIGKHGSETEIIKLVDLNILPGTYTDMGPGDD' A
#
# COMPACT_ATOMS: atom_id res chain seq x y z
N MET A 1 -15.54 -2.97 -11.92
CA MET A 1 -15.13 -2.08 -10.79
C MET A 1 -13.61 -2.08 -10.75
N LYS A 2 -12.96 -1.01 -10.29
CA LYS A 2 -11.50 -0.97 -10.15
C LYS A 2 -11.15 -0.89 -8.65
N THR A 3 -10.13 -1.65 -8.23
CA THR A 3 -9.62 -1.66 -6.85
C THR A 3 -8.13 -1.35 -6.84
N THR A 4 -7.75 -0.32 -6.09
CA THR A 4 -6.35 0.07 -5.89
C THR A 4 -5.92 -0.32 -4.48
N ILE A 5 -4.88 -1.14 -4.36
CA ILE A 5 -4.31 -1.56 -3.07
C ILE A 5 -3.04 -0.74 -2.82
N LEU A 6 -3.04 0.04 -1.75
CA LEU A 6 -1.89 0.83 -1.32
C LEU A 6 -1.01 -0.01 -0.38
N LEU A 7 0.11 -0.50 -0.89
CA LEU A 7 1.04 -1.32 -0.13
C LEU A 7 2.04 -0.42 0.62
N GLY A 8 1.78 -0.24 1.92
CA GLY A 8 2.60 0.56 2.84
C GLY A 8 3.77 -0.19 3.50
N THR A 9 4.40 -1.15 2.80
CA THR A 9 5.62 -1.79 3.34
C THR A 9 6.82 -0.86 3.20
N LEU A 10 7.71 -0.81 4.20
CA LEU A 10 8.97 -0.05 4.12
C LEU A 10 10.08 -0.81 3.38
N LYS A 11 9.86 -2.08 3.03
CA LYS A 11 10.83 -2.91 2.32
C LYS A 11 10.81 -2.58 0.82
N LYS A 12 11.83 -1.89 0.32
CA LYS A 12 12.05 -1.69 -1.13
C LYS A 12 12.35 -3.00 -1.83
N GLU A 13 13.29 -3.77 -1.28
CA GLU A 13 13.75 -5.04 -1.83
C GLU A 13 13.52 -6.20 -0.84
N GLY A 14 13.60 -7.43 -1.35
CA GLY A 14 13.42 -8.64 -0.56
C GLY A 14 11.97 -8.99 -0.23
N ILE A 15 11.79 -10.01 0.60
CA ILE A 15 10.46 -10.58 0.89
C ILE A 15 9.68 -9.68 1.86
N SER A 16 8.45 -9.34 1.48
CA SER A 16 7.48 -8.63 2.31
C SER A 16 6.22 -9.46 2.48
N ASN A 17 5.91 -9.88 3.71
CA ASN A 17 4.70 -10.63 4.02
C ASN A 17 3.43 -9.86 3.63
N THR A 18 3.44 -8.53 3.81
CA THR A 18 2.33 -7.66 3.42
C THR A 18 2.14 -7.61 1.91
N GLN A 19 3.24 -7.65 1.15
CA GLN A 19 3.17 -7.74 -0.31
C GLN A 19 2.53 -9.07 -0.74
N THR A 20 3.01 -10.20 -0.18
CA THR A 20 2.44 -11.53 -0.47
C THR A 20 0.95 -11.60 -0.15
N LEU A 21 0.52 -11.03 0.99
CA LEU A 21 -0.89 -10.97 1.37
C LEU A 21 -1.71 -10.09 0.40
N SER A 22 -1.13 -8.97 -0.04
CA SER A 22 -1.79 -8.04 -0.98
C SER A 22 -1.98 -8.68 -2.36
N GLU A 23 -0.99 -9.42 -2.85
CA GLU A 23 -1.06 -10.19 -4.10
C GLU A 23 -2.12 -11.29 -4.02
N PHE A 24 -2.18 -12.01 -2.90
CA PHE A 24 -3.23 -12.99 -2.64
C PHE A 24 -4.63 -12.34 -2.66
N PHE A 25 -4.80 -11.22 -1.97
CA PHE A 25 -6.07 -10.50 -1.92
C PHE A 25 -6.50 -9.96 -3.30
N ALA A 26 -5.56 -9.41 -4.07
CA ALA A 26 -5.81 -8.96 -5.44
C ALA A 26 -6.34 -10.11 -6.32
N SER A 27 -5.73 -11.29 -6.22
CA SER A 27 -6.20 -12.51 -6.91
C SER A 27 -7.64 -12.90 -6.53
N VAL A 28 -8.00 -12.80 -5.25
CA VAL A 28 -9.36 -13.10 -4.78
C VAL A 28 -10.37 -12.10 -5.35
N ILE A 29 -10.11 -10.80 -5.25
CA ILE A 29 -11.03 -9.76 -5.77
C ILE A 29 -11.12 -9.82 -7.29
N GLY A 30 -10.02 -10.12 -7.99
CA GLY A 30 -10.01 -10.30 -9.44
C GLY A 30 -11.03 -11.36 -9.92
N LYS A 31 -11.21 -12.44 -9.16
CA LYS A 31 -12.23 -13.48 -9.46
C LYS A 31 -13.67 -12.98 -9.34
N HIS A 32 -13.89 -11.89 -8.62
CA HIS A 32 -15.20 -11.23 -8.50
C HIS A 32 -15.41 -10.12 -9.54
N GLY A 33 -14.55 -10.02 -10.58
CA GLY A 33 -14.73 -9.09 -11.69
C GLY A 33 -14.24 -7.67 -11.41
N SER A 34 -13.34 -7.50 -10.43
CA SER A 34 -12.64 -6.23 -10.21
C SER A 34 -11.28 -6.21 -10.90
N GLU A 35 -10.96 -5.12 -11.59
CA GLU A 35 -9.62 -4.85 -12.05
C GLU A 35 -8.77 -4.34 -10.87
N THR A 36 -7.69 -5.05 -10.52
CA THR A 36 -6.89 -4.76 -9.34
C THR A 36 -5.50 -4.27 -9.70
N GLU A 37 -5.04 -3.19 -9.05
CA GLU A 37 -3.65 -2.75 -9.09
C GLU A 37 -3.07 -2.62 -7.68
N ILE A 38 -1.78 -2.91 -7.52
CA ILE A 38 -1.06 -2.72 -6.26
C ILE A 38 -0.03 -1.62 -6.47
N ILE A 39 -0.09 -0.57 -5.64
CA ILE A 39 0.87 0.53 -5.63
C ILE A 39 1.75 0.39 -4.39
N LYS A 40 3.03 0.10 -4.60
CA LYS A 40 4.03 -0.01 -3.54
C LYS A 40 4.57 1.38 -3.19
N LEU A 41 4.09 1.93 -2.08
CA LEU A 41 4.30 3.34 -1.73
C LEU A 41 5.79 3.68 -1.54
N VAL A 42 6.59 2.73 -1.06
CA VAL A 42 8.03 2.94 -0.81
C VAL A 42 8.86 3.11 -2.08
N ASP A 43 8.31 2.76 -3.25
CA ASP A 43 8.98 2.93 -4.54
C ASP A 43 8.70 4.31 -5.15
N LEU A 44 7.77 5.07 -4.57
CA LEU A 44 7.39 6.39 -5.04
C LEU A 44 8.13 7.49 -4.26
N ASN A 45 8.44 8.60 -4.93
CA ASN A 45 8.93 9.81 -4.27
C ASN A 45 7.77 10.60 -3.65
N ILE A 46 7.31 10.16 -2.49
CA ILE A 46 6.26 10.83 -1.72
C ILE A 46 6.93 11.78 -0.74
N LEU A 47 6.84 13.09 -0.97
CA LEU A 47 7.37 14.09 -0.07
C LEU A 47 6.55 14.09 1.24
N PRO A 48 7.20 14.21 2.41
CA PRO A 48 6.47 14.38 3.66
C PRO A 48 5.61 15.65 3.56
N GLY A 49 4.34 15.55 3.95
CA GLY A 49 3.50 16.73 4.11
C GLY A 49 4.07 17.63 5.19
N THR A 50 4.05 18.94 4.97
CA THR A 50 4.54 19.96 5.92
C THR A 50 3.55 20.24 7.07
N TYR A 51 2.47 19.46 7.19
CA TYR A 51 1.49 19.57 8.24
C TYR A 51 1.61 18.36 9.18
N THR A 52 2.42 18.51 10.22
CA THR A 52 2.66 17.50 11.26
C THR A 52 1.93 17.84 12.57
N ASP A 53 0.83 18.61 12.50
CA ASP A 53 -0.06 18.73 13.67
C ASP A 53 -0.81 17.40 13.84
N MET A 54 -0.14 16.45 14.49
CA MET A 54 -0.64 15.13 14.85
C MET A 54 -1.42 15.17 16.17
N GLY A 55 -1.68 16.38 16.69
CA GLY A 55 -2.33 16.61 17.97
C GLY A 55 -1.41 16.42 19.19
N PRO A 56 -1.95 16.58 20.40
CA PRO A 56 -1.18 16.44 21.63
C PRO A 56 -0.75 14.99 21.87
N GLY A 57 0.55 14.76 22.06
CA GLY A 57 1.10 13.46 22.49
C GLY A 57 1.92 12.69 21.46
N ASP A 58 2.27 13.30 20.33
CA ASP A 58 3.08 12.70 19.26
C ASP A 58 4.54 13.23 19.29
N ASP A 59 5.16 13.20 20.49
CA ASP A 59 6.61 13.38 20.75
C ASP A 59 7.25 12.03 21.14
#